data_AF-A0A956XSP7-F1
#
_entry.id   AF-A0A956XSP7-F1
#
_cell.length_a   1.000
_cell.length_b   1.000
_cell.length_c   1.000
_cell.angle_alpha   90.00
_cell.angle_beta   90.00
_cell.angle_gamma   90.00
#
_symmetry.space_group_name_H-M   'P 1'
#
loop_
_entity.id
_entity.type
_entity.pdbx_description
1 polymer ?
#
loop_
_entity_poly.entity_id
_entity_poly.type
_entity_poly.pdbx_seq_one_letter_code
_entity_poly.pdbx_strand_id
1 'polypeptide(L)'
;MPRKYLPEQKSAALMILAANYGDVKLTTQQTGIPVRTLFEWKQEGIKQQKNNFSRMQHNTATKAENAEDNEFLRLRELLMEHVFSLSTAINEEDDSTLLSIRSLAISRLIDRIIKLDDFIPSTFKEKTVRFEYFYDGSVQN
;
A
#
# COMPACT_ATOMS: atom_id res chain seq x y z
N MET A 1 -29.98 -32.66 22.27
CA MET A 1 -28.49 -32.68 22.33
C MET A 1 -27.96 -31.71 21.29
N PRO A 2 -27.07 -30.75 21.63
CA PRO A 2 -26.48 -29.84 20.66
C PRO A 2 -25.55 -30.61 19.72
N ARG A 3 -25.78 -30.52 18.40
CA ARG A 3 -24.88 -31.10 17.40
C ARG A 3 -23.59 -30.28 17.40
N LYS A 4 -22.47 -30.94 17.70
CA LYS A 4 -21.14 -30.34 17.58
C LYS A 4 -20.69 -30.49 16.14
N TYR A 5 -20.55 -29.37 15.43
CA TYR A 5 -20.00 -29.35 14.08
C TYR A 5 -18.48 -29.27 14.15
N LEU A 6 -17.81 -30.06 13.31
CA LEU A 6 -16.35 -30.02 13.18
C LEU A 6 -15.92 -28.76 12.42
N PRO A 7 -14.70 -28.24 12.65
CA PRO A 7 -14.21 -27.05 11.95
C PRO A 7 -14.15 -27.24 10.43
N GLU A 8 -13.88 -28.46 9.96
CA GLU A 8 -13.90 -28.83 8.54
C GLU A 8 -15.31 -28.77 7.93
N GLN A 9 -16.33 -29.16 8.69
CA GLN A 9 -17.73 -29.05 8.25
C GLN A 9 -18.15 -27.59 8.12
N LYS A 10 -17.67 -26.74 9.05
CA LYS A 10 -17.90 -25.30 9.00
C LYS A 10 -17.28 -24.66 7.76
N SER A 11 -16.02 -24.96 7.44
CA SER A 11 -15.36 -24.39 6.26
C SER A 11 -16.01 -24.86 4.96
N ALA A 12 -16.33 -26.15 4.83
CA ALA A 12 -17.05 -26.69 3.67
C ALA A 12 -18.42 -26.03 3.48
N ALA A 13 -19.20 -25.87 4.55
CA ALA A 13 -20.50 -25.22 4.49
C ALA A 13 -20.42 -23.74 4.08
N LEU A 14 -19.39 -23.02 4.53
CA LEU A 14 -19.15 -21.63 4.14
C LEU A 14 -18.73 -21.51 2.66
N MET A 15 -17.95 -22.48 2.13
CA MET A 15 -17.63 -22.51 0.69
C MET A 15 -18.88 -22.71 -0.17
N ILE A 16 -19.75 -23.64 0.22
CA ILE A 16 -21.02 -23.88 -0.48
C ILE A 16 -21.92 -22.64 -0.37
N LEU A 17 -21.96 -21.99 0.79
CA LEU A 17 -22.70 -20.74 0.96
C LEU A 17 -22.19 -19.63 0.04
N ALA A 18 -20.87 -19.52 -0.16
CA ALA A 18 -20.28 -18.56 -1.08
C ALA A 18 -20.62 -18.90 -2.55
N ALA A 19 -20.59 -20.18 -2.93
CA ALA A 19 -20.99 -20.64 -4.27
C ALA A 19 -22.48 -20.38 -4.57
N ASN A 20 -23.34 -20.46 -3.55
CA ASN A 20 -24.78 -20.16 -3.66
C ASN A 20 -25.10 -18.66 -3.51
N TYR A 21 -24.13 -17.76 -3.73
CA TYR A 21 -24.31 -16.30 -3.61
C TYR A 21 -24.86 -15.85 -2.24
N GLY A 22 -24.62 -16.63 -1.18
CA GLY A 22 -25.11 -16.36 0.16
C GLY A 22 -26.56 -16.78 0.43
N ASP A 23 -27.19 -17.58 -0.44
CA ASP A 23 -28.52 -18.14 -0.19
C ASP A 23 -28.48 -19.22 0.89
N VAL A 24 -28.87 -18.82 2.10
CA VAL A 24 -28.85 -19.68 3.29
C VAL A 24 -29.89 -20.80 3.20
N LYS A 25 -31.05 -20.57 2.58
CA LYS A 25 -32.09 -21.60 2.50
C LYS A 25 -31.65 -22.74 1.60
N LEU A 26 -31.07 -22.41 0.45
CA LEU A 26 -30.54 -23.38 -0.49
C LEU A 26 -29.37 -24.17 0.14
N THR A 27 -28.43 -23.47 0.79
CA THR A 27 -27.30 -24.15 1.45
C THR A 27 -27.74 -25.05 2.61
N THR A 28 -28.78 -24.66 3.36
CA THR A 28 -29.36 -25.54 4.40
C THR A 28 -29.93 -26.82 3.81
N GLN A 29 -30.63 -26.73 2.67
CA GLN A 29 -31.16 -27.93 1.99
C GLN A 29 -30.04 -28.86 1.50
N GLN A 30 -28.93 -28.30 1.00
CA GLN A 30 -27.81 -29.08 0.48
C GLN A 30 -26.93 -29.70 1.57
N THR A 31 -26.67 -28.96 2.65
CA THR A 31 -25.71 -29.37 3.70
C THR A 31 -26.38 -30.03 4.91
N GLY A 32 -27.70 -29.89 5.06
CA GLY A 32 -28.43 -30.30 6.25
C GLY A 32 -28.12 -29.48 7.51
N ILE A 33 -27.41 -28.36 7.36
CA ILE A 33 -27.04 -27.48 8.47
C ILE A 33 -28.17 -26.45 8.68
N PRO A 34 -28.69 -26.30 9.92
CA PRO A 34 -29.76 -25.35 10.20
C PRO A 34 -29.39 -23.91 9.81
N VAL A 35 -30.38 -23.19 9.29
CA VAL A 35 -30.27 -21.77 8.87
C VAL A 35 -29.63 -20.92 9.96
N ARG A 36 -30.02 -21.14 11.22
CA ARG A 36 -29.49 -20.42 12.39
C ARG A 36 -27.97 -20.56 12.51
N THR A 37 -27.46 -21.78 12.35
CA THR A 37 -26.03 -22.07 12.47
C THR A 37 -25.22 -21.44 11.35
N LEU A 38 -25.71 -21.51 10.10
CA LEU A 38 -25.08 -20.83 8.96
C LEU A 38 -25.04 -19.31 9.15
N PHE A 39 -26.11 -18.72 9.70
CA PHE A 39 -26.17 -17.29 9.98
C PHE A 39 -25.20 -16.86 11.08
N GLU A 40 -25.10 -17.65 12.16
CA GLU A 40 -24.13 -17.43 13.24
C GLU A 40 -22.68 -17.48 12.71
N TRP A 41 -22.34 -18.46 11.87
CA TRP A 41 -21.01 -18.56 11.25
C TRP A 41 -20.70 -17.41 10.29
N LYS A 42 -21.67 -16.98 9.48
CA LYS A 42 -21.51 -15.81 8.60
C LYS A 42 -21.21 -14.55 9.42
N GLN A 43 -21.96 -14.33 10.50
CA GLN A 43 -21.71 -13.19 11.39
C GLN A 43 -20.35 -13.27 12.08
N GLU A 44 -19.96 -14.46 12.52
CA GLU A 44 -18.66 -14.68 13.15
C GLU A 44 -17.50 -14.35 12.20
N GLY A 45 -17.60 -14.74 10.93
CA GLY A 45 -16.63 -14.37 9.89
C GLY A 45 -16.52 -12.86 9.70
N ILE A 46 -17.65 -12.15 9.65
CA ILE A 46 -17.68 -10.67 9.53
C ILE A 46 -17.06 -10.01 10.77
N LYS A 47 -17.34 -10.54 11.97
CA LYS A 47 -16.76 -10.02 13.24
C LYS A 47 -15.25 -10.24 13.30
N GLN A 48 -14.76 -11.39 12.86
CA GLN A 48 -13.33 -11.67 12.78
C GLN A 48 -12.61 -10.74 11.79
N GLN A 49 -13.22 -10.46 10.63
CA GLN A 49 -12.69 -9.47 9.69
C GLN A 49 -12.66 -8.07 10.32
N LYS A 50 -13.76 -7.61 10.95
CA LYS A 50 -13.79 -6.31 11.62
C LYS A 50 -12.75 -6.18 12.73
N ASN A 51 -12.56 -7.22 13.54
CA ASN A 51 -11.53 -7.21 14.59
C ASN A 51 -10.10 -7.15 14.00
N ASN A 52 -9.83 -7.79 12.86
CA ASN A 52 -8.54 -7.65 12.17
C ASN A 52 -8.34 -6.24 11.61
N PHE A 53 -9.39 -5.58 11.10
CA PHE A 53 -9.34 -4.17 10.69
C PHE A 53 -9.11 -3.22 11.87
N SER A 54 -9.80 -3.41 13.00
CA SER A 54 -9.58 -2.61 14.21
C SER A 54 -8.18 -2.83 14.81
N ARG A 55 -7.62 -4.05 14.71
CA ARG A 55 -6.27 -4.34 15.18
C ARG A 55 -5.18 -3.79 14.25
N MET A 56 -5.46 -3.65 12.95
CA MET A 56 -4.60 -2.89 12.03
C MET A 56 -4.65 -1.38 12.27
N GLN A 57 -5.81 -0.82 12.65
CA GLN A 57 -5.94 0.62 12.90
C GLN A 57 -5.13 1.13 14.12
N HIS A 58 -4.88 0.28 15.12
CA HIS A 58 -4.04 0.69 16.26
C HIS A 58 -2.53 0.65 15.97
N ASN A 59 -2.10 0.00 14.87
CA ASN A 59 -0.71 0.02 14.39
C ASN A 59 -0.49 0.99 13.22
N THR A 60 -1.52 1.68 12.72
CA THR A 60 -1.40 2.62 11.59
C THR A 60 -1.19 4.07 12.02
N ALA A 61 -1.33 4.42 13.31
CA ALA A 61 -1.06 5.78 13.77
C ALA A 61 0.42 6.21 13.63
N THR A 62 1.35 5.27 13.48
CA THR A 62 2.78 5.53 13.19
C THR A 62 3.21 5.10 11.78
N LYS A 63 2.31 4.51 10.98
CA LYS A 63 2.62 4.02 9.61
C LYS A 63 1.90 4.78 8.50
N ALA A 64 0.88 5.58 8.82
CA ALA A 64 0.19 6.42 7.85
C ALA A 64 1.08 7.55 7.32
N GLU A 65 1.92 8.17 8.15
CA GLU A 65 2.93 9.17 7.69
C GLU A 65 3.91 8.54 6.68
N ASN A 66 4.37 7.32 6.94
CA ASN A 66 5.31 6.64 6.03
C ASN A 66 4.69 6.13 4.72
N ALA A 67 3.37 6.01 4.62
CA ALA A 67 2.71 5.51 3.41
C ALA A 67 2.54 6.60 2.35
N GLU A 68 2.15 7.80 2.77
CA GLU A 68 2.04 8.98 1.90
C GLU A 68 3.43 9.40 1.38
N ASP A 69 4.45 9.38 2.25
CA ASP A 69 5.85 9.64 1.88
C ASP A 69 6.36 8.70 0.78
N ASN A 70 5.94 7.43 0.83
CA ASN A 70 6.31 6.44 -0.19
C ASN A 70 5.59 6.66 -1.53
N GLU A 71 4.40 7.26 -1.54
CA GLU A 71 3.67 7.57 -2.78
C GLU A 71 4.30 8.76 -3.52
N PHE A 72 4.74 9.79 -2.80
CA PHE A 72 5.48 10.92 -3.39
C PHE A 72 6.82 10.48 -3.98
N LEU A 73 7.55 9.58 -3.30
CA LEU A 73 8.80 9.00 -3.82
C LEU A 73 8.56 8.21 -5.11
N ARG A 74 7.52 7.37 -5.17
CA ARG A 74 7.16 6.63 -6.38
C ARG A 74 6.75 7.54 -7.53
N LEU A 75 5.98 8.58 -7.25
CA LEU A 75 5.58 9.56 -8.26
C LEU A 75 6.78 10.31 -8.84
N ARG A 76 7.75 10.65 -7.97
CA ARG A 76 9.02 11.27 -8.39
C ARG A 76 9.84 10.35 -9.30
N GLU A 77 9.98 9.07 -8.95
CA GLU A 77 10.67 8.08 -9.79
C GLU A 77 10.03 7.96 -11.17
N LEU A 78 8.70 7.84 -11.22
CA LEU A 78 7.95 7.75 -12.48
C LEU A 78 8.09 9.01 -13.34
N LEU A 79 8.05 10.20 -12.73
CA LEU A 79 8.25 11.44 -13.47
C LEU A 79 9.68 11.58 -14.00
N MET A 80 10.68 11.15 -13.23
CA MET A 80 12.07 11.11 -13.72
C MET A 80 12.22 10.15 -14.89
N GLU A 81 11.62 8.96 -14.84
CA GLU A 81 11.61 8.00 -15.95
C GLU A 81 11.03 8.62 -17.23
N HIS A 82 9.91 9.34 -17.12
CA HIS A 82 9.31 10.03 -18.27
C HIS A 82 10.19 11.16 -18.81
N VAL A 83 10.88 11.91 -17.96
CA VAL A 83 11.85 12.93 -18.39
C VAL A 83 13.00 12.28 -19.16
N PHE A 84 13.54 11.16 -18.66
CA PHE A 84 14.59 10.42 -19.35
C PHE A 84 14.12 9.90 -20.72
N SER A 85 12.95 9.26 -20.77
CA SER A 85 12.38 8.74 -22.02
C SER A 85 12.12 9.84 -23.07
N LEU A 86 11.63 11.02 -22.64
CA LEU A 86 11.45 12.15 -23.55
C LEU A 86 12.78 12.74 -24.00
N SER A 87 13.80 12.78 -23.13
CA SER A 87 15.13 13.29 -23.49
C SER A 87 15.84 12.40 -24.49
N THR A 88 15.68 11.08 -24.40
CA THR A 88 16.23 10.14 -25.39
C THR A 88 15.50 10.28 -26.72
N ALA A 89 14.17 10.41 -26.69
CA ALA A 89 13.38 10.61 -27.90
C ALA A 89 13.67 11.94 -28.61
N ILE A 90 14.10 12.99 -27.88
CA ILE A 90 14.53 14.25 -28.48
C ILE A 90 15.80 14.08 -29.34
N ASN A 91 16.73 13.21 -28.94
CA ASN A 91 17.98 13.02 -29.67
C ASN A 91 17.82 12.24 -30.98
N GLU A 92 16.66 11.58 -31.17
CA GLU A 92 16.38 10.74 -32.35
C GLU A 92 15.49 11.44 -33.39
N GLU A 93 15.03 12.68 -33.14
CA GLU A 93 13.97 13.32 -33.93
C GLU A 93 14.43 14.63 -34.60
N ASP A 94 14.29 14.72 -35.92
CA ASP A 94 14.70 15.88 -36.74
C ASP A 94 13.60 16.96 -36.91
N ASP A 95 12.37 16.72 -36.44
CA ASP A 95 11.28 17.69 -36.57
C ASP A 95 11.35 18.80 -35.50
N SER A 96 11.77 19.99 -35.95
CA SER A 96 11.87 21.21 -35.14
C SER A 96 10.60 21.59 -34.38
N THR A 97 9.41 21.29 -34.91
CA THR A 97 8.14 21.60 -34.24
C THR A 97 7.88 20.64 -33.09
N LEU A 98 8.15 19.34 -33.30
CA LEU A 98 7.98 18.31 -32.29
C LEU A 98 9.02 18.44 -31.17
N LEU A 99 10.25 18.87 -31.51
CA LEU A 99 11.31 19.21 -30.57
C LEU A 99 10.88 20.30 -29.58
N SER A 100 10.22 21.36 -30.07
CA SER A 100 9.74 22.46 -29.22
C SER A 100 8.64 22.04 -28.24
N ILE A 101 7.75 21.13 -28.68
CA ILE A 101 6.70 20.57 -27.84
C ILE A 101 7.29 19.66 -26.76
N ARG A 102 8.28 18.84 -27.12
CA ARG A 102 8.96 17.94 -26.18
C ARG A 102 9.81 18.70 -25.17
N SER A 103 10.55 19.74 -25.58
CA SER A 103 11.31 20.57 -24.64
C SER A 103 10.40 21.29 -23.63
N LEU A 104 9.25 21.77 -24.07
CA LEU A 104 8.22 22.34 -23.19
C LEU A 104 7.64 21.29 -22.23
N ALA A 105 7.40 20.06 -22.71
CA ALA A 105 6.92 18.97 -21.88
C ALA A 105 7.93 18.58 -20.79
N ILE A 106 9.22 18.47 -21.15
CA ILE A 106 10.31 18.21 -20.21
C ILE A 106 10.39 19.31 -19.15
N SER A 107 10.38 20.58 -19.57
CA SER A 107 10.40 21.72 -18.62
C SER A 107 9.25 21.65 -17.62
N ARG A 108 8.03 21.33 -18.07
CA ARG A 108 6.87 21.17 -17.18
C ARG A 108 6.98 19.96 -16.24
N LEU A 109 7.60 18.87 -16.69
CA LEU A 109 7.84 17.69 -15.85
C LEU A 109 8.90 17.98 -14.78
N ILE A 110 9.98 18.67 -15.14
CA ILE A 110 11.01 19.12 -14.20
C ILE A 110 10.41 20.05 -13.14
N ASP A 111 9.60 21.04 -13.53
CA ASP A 111 8.93 21.93 -12.59
C ASP A 111 8.02 21.18 -11.61
N ARG A 112 7.37 20.09 -12.07
CA ARG A 112 6.54 19.24 -11.21
C ARG A 112 7.39 18.40 -10.26
N ILE A 113 8.54 17.89 -10.70
CA ILE A 113 9.48 17.16 -9.85
C ILE A 113 10.02 18.09 -8.74
N ILE A 114 10.42 19.32 -9.08
CA ILE A 114 10.90 20.31 -8.10
C ILE A 114 9.81 20.60 -7.06
N LYS A 115 8.57 20.82 -7.50
CA LYS A 115 7.45 21.03 -6.58
C LYS A 115 7.16 19.80 -5.71
N LEU A 116 7.36 18.60 -6.24
CA LEU A 116 7.19 17.36 -5.46
C LEU A 116 8.29 17.17 -4.42
N ASP A 117 9.53 17.61 -4.71
CA ASP A 117 10.64 17.56 -3.76
C ASP A 117 10.38 18.42 -2.50
N ASP A 118 9.55 19.47 -2.60
CA ASP A 118 9.11 20.26 -1.43
C ASP A 118 8.18 19.49 -0.48
N PHE A 119 7.47 18.47 -0.99
CA PHE A 119 6.54 17.64 -0.21
C PHE A 119 7.16 16.37 0.35
N ILE A 120 8.36 15.99 -0.10
CA ILE A 120 9.08 14.83 0.43
C ILE A 120 9.73 15.25 1.75
N PRO A 121 9.34 14.66 2.91
CA PRO A 121 9.91 15.07 4.18
C PRO A 121 11.42 14.85 4.19
N SER A 122 12.13 15.85 4.73
CA SER A 122 13.59 15.89 4.79
C SER A 122 14.20 14.81 5.72
N THR A 123 13.41 13.86 6.23
CA THR A 123 13.88 12.67 6.96
C THR A 123 14.78 11.76 6.11
N PHE A 124 14.73 11.91 4.78
CA PHE A 124 15.66 11.28 3.84
C PHE A 124 16.83 12.18 3.38
N LYS A 125 16.87 13.46 3.78
CA LYS A 125 18.09 14.27 3.59
C LYS A 125 19.13 13.71 4.55
N GLU A 126 20.22 13.20 3.97
CA GLU A 126 21.37 12.59 4.64
C GLU A 126 21.50 13.02 6.10
N LYS A 127 21.46 12.05 7.02
CA LYS A 127 21.98 12.24 8.38
C LYS A 127 23.44 12.67 8.22
N THR A 128 23.70 13.96 8.21
CA THR A 128 25.05 14.50 8.36
C THR A 128 25.52 14.09 9.74
N VAL A 129 26.29 13.00 9.80
CA VAL A 129 26.96 12.56 11.01
C VAL A 129 28.03 13.60 11.32
N ARG A 130 27.73 14.48 12.27
CA ARG A 130 28.69 15.46 12.76
C ARG A 130 29.59 14.75 13.77
N PHE A 131 30.82 14.46 13.39
CA PHE A 131 31.83 13.98 14.32
C PHE A 131 32.36 15.16 15.14
N GLU A 132 32.05 15.18 16.43
CA GLU A 132 32.65 16.10 17.39
C GLU A 132 33.80 15.36 18.08
N TYR A 133 35.03 15.80 17.81
CA TYR A 133 36.22 15.22 18.40
C TYR A 133 36.45 15.81 19.79
N PHE A 134 36.27 15.00 20.82
CA PHE A 134 36.69 15.34 22.17
C PHE A 134 38.16 14.94 22.34
N TYR A 135 39.04 15.93 22.46
CA TYR A 135 40.43 15.70 22.83
C TYR A 135 40.49 15.58 24.36
N ASP A 136 40.40 14.37 24.88
CA ASP A 136 40.67 14.10 26.29
C ASP A 136 42.19 14.16 26.48
N GLY A 137 42.66 15.29 27.00
CA GLY A 137 44.08 15.67 27.14
C GLY A 137 44.87 14.84 28.16
N SER A 138 44.66 13.53 28.21
CA SER A 138 45.41 12.61 29.04
C SER A 138 46.72 12.21 28.35
N VAL A 139 47.62 13.18 28.16
CA VAL A 139 49.04 12.89 27.92
C VAL A 139 49.64 12.57 29.28
N GLN A 140 49.72 11.29 29.63
CA GLN A 140 50.52 10.83 30.76
C GLN A 140 52.01 11.04 30.39
N ASN A 141 52.66 11.92 31.15
CA ASN A 141 54.12 12.03 31.23
C ASN A 141 54.74 10.73 31.76
#